data_AF-A0A5D3GCG4-F1
#
_entry.id   AF-A0A5D3GCG4-F1
#
_cell.length_a   1.000
_cell.length_b   1.000
_cell.length_c   1.000
_cell.angle_alpha   90.00
_cell.angle_beta   90.00
_cell.angle_gamma   90.00
#
_symmetry.space_group_name_H-M   'P 1'
#
loop_
_entity.id
_entity.type
_entity.pdbx_description
1 polymer ?
#
loop_
_entity_poly.entity_id
_entity_poly.type
_entity_poly.pdbx_seq_one_letter_code
_entity_poly.pdbx_strand_id
1 'polypeptide(L)'
;MDANVSASFAHAAPKDLFYFCPCCLEEVVAAISILGNFYFRALNSHKPRCVNEKAPSHASAFPGVSAPRPAYIAPPLIPSHLGKLSTRRKNAKPTVTEMQALASSLQASTSAVIHPGTLAEVVEAWSAMTVNVRQRTSLSIAGQQLTYFDAFAQLTAAQKNIASLGCDRLITHAQATVSLLDNVVLVVTWLKFDTQNKPVPIRVKMKRSDPVANQLAKGQHVRLFLHGPAPVLNAQQKYFEMQNISEYLGFIVMT
;
A
#
# COMPACT_ATOMS: atom_id res chain seq x y z
N MET A 1 -10.33 -4.68 15.28
CA MET A 1 -10.19 -5.44 14.02
C MET A 1 -9.69 -6.80 14.43
N ASP A 2 -10.33 -7.85 13.94
CA ASP A 2 -9.94 -9.24 14.24
C ASP A 2 -9.50 -9.84 12.89
N ALA A 3 -8.19 -9.88 12.64
CA ALA A 3 -7.63 -10.18 11.33
C ALA A 3 -6.20 -10.74 11.40
N ASN A 4 -5.80 -11.46 10.35
CA ASN A 4 -4.41 -11.83 10.09
C ASN A 4 -3.67 -10.64 9.47
N VAL A 5 -2.60 -10.14 10.08
CA VAL A 5 -1.91 -8.92 9.64
C VAL A 5 -0.40 -9.10 9.50
N SER A 6 0.22 -8.27 8.67
CA SER A 6 1.68 -8.23 8.49
C SER A 6 2.41 -7.67 9.72
N ALA A 7 3.64 -8.14 9.94
CA ALA A 7 4.49 -7.66 11.04
C ALA A 7 4.90 -6.19 10.85
N SER A 8 5.09 -5.72 9.62
CA SER A 8 5.39 -4.32 9.33
C SER A 8 4.26 -3.40 9.77
N PHE A 9 3.00 -3.75 9.46
CA PHE A 9 1.84 -3.04 9.97
C PHE A 9 1.79 -3.06 11.49
N ALA A 10 1.91 -4.24 12.11
CA ALA A 10 1.85 -4.36 13.56
C ALA A 10 2.96 -3.60 14.29
N HIS A 11 4.13 -3.44 13.67
CA HIS A 11 5.23 -2.64 14.21
C HIS A 11 4.96 -1.13 14.16
N ALA A 12 4.31 -0.66 13.09
CA ALA A 12 3.96 0.74 12.92
C ALA A 12 2.65 1.13 13.62
N ALA A 13 1.80 0.16 13.95
CA ALA A 13 0.50 0.38 14.53
C ALA A 13 0.58 0.87 15.99
N PRO A 14 -0.48 1.52 16.49
CA PRO A 14 -0.60 1.88 17.90
C PRO A 14 -0.39 0.67 18.84
N LYS A 15 0.30 0.91 19.97
CA LYS A 15 0.69 -0.13 20.95
C LYS A 15 -0.48 -0.76 21.71
N ASP A 16 -1.71 -0.30 21.49
CA ASP A 16 -2.92 -0.80 22.14
C ASP A 16 -3.58 -1.97 21.39
N LEU A 17 -2.98 -2.43 20.30
CA LEU A 17 -3.39 -3.66 19.62
C LEU A 17 -2.75 -4.89 20.25
N PHE A 18 -3.54 -5.95 20.40
CA PHE A 18 -3.09 -7.24 20.91
C PHE A 18 -2.84 -8.21 19.77
N TYR A 19 -1.64 -8.80 19.74
CA TYR A 19 -1.24 -9.79 18.74
C TYR A 19 -0.87 -11.10 19.42
N PHE A 20 -1.23 -12.22 18.79
CA PHE A 20 -0.91 -13.55 19.29
C PHE A 20 -0.59 -14.52 18.15
N CYS A 21 0.13 -15.57 18.49
CA CYS A 21 0.44 -16.65 17.57
C CYS A 21 -0.79 -17.56 17.37
N PRO A 22 -1.30 -17.77 16.14
CA PRO A 22 -2.49 -18.60 15.93
C PRO A 22 -2.26 -20.09 16.29
N CYS A 23 -1.01 -20.56 16.30
CA CYS A 23 -0.69 -21.96 16.59
C CYS A 23 -0.61 -22.30 18.09
N CYS A 24 -0.01 -21.42 18.91
CA CYS A 24 0.22 -21.70 20.34
C CYS A 24 -0.46 -20.71 21.29
N LEU A 25 -1.11 -19.68 20.74
CA LEU A 25 -1.85 -18.62 21.43
C LEU A 25 -1.00 -17.73 22.34
N GLU A 26 0.32 -17.81 22.20
CA GLU A 26 1.24 -16.93 22.91
C GLU A 26 1.16 -15.51 22.35
N GLU A 27 1.25 -14.54 23.26
CA GLU A 27 1.34 -13.13 22.90
C GLU A 27 2.63 -12.87 22.11
N VAL A 28 2.50 -12.15 21.01
CA VAL A 28 3.61 -11.76 20.15
C VAL A 28 3.67 -10.26 20.00
N VAL A 29 4.85 -9.75 19.74
CA VAL A 29 5.09 -8.36 19.36
C VAL A 29 5.79 -8.32 18.03
N ALA A 30 5.47 -7.31 17.21
CA ALA A 30 6.19 -7.06 15.98
C ALA A 30 7.56 -6.42 16.30
N ALA A 31 8.59 -6.87 15.60
CA ALA A 31 9.95 -6.40 15.72
C ALA A 31 10.58 -6.22 14.34
N ILE A 32 11.63 -5.39 14.28
CA ILE A 32 12.45 -5.21 13.10
C ILE A 32 13.86 -5.76 13.38
N SER A 33 14.45 -6.46 12.42
CA SER A 33 15.83 -6.93 12.51
C SER A 33 16.81 -5.80 12.19
N ILE A 34 18.10 -5.99 12.50
CA ILE A 34 19.16 -5.07 12.08
C ILE A 34 19.27 -4.91 10.56
N LEU A 35 18.74 -5.87 9.80
CA LEU A 35 18.70 -5.85 8.33
C LEU A 35 17.39 -5.25 7.79
N GLY A 36 16.52 -4.72 8.65
CA GLY A 36 15.25 -4.10 8.25
C GLY A 36 14.08 -5.07 8.03
N ASN A 37 14.24 -6.36 8.33
CA ASN A 37 13.14 -7.33 8.16
C ASN A 37 12.16 -7.26 9.34
N PHE A 38 10.87 -7.13 9.04
CA PHE A 38 9.81 -7.18 10.05
C PHE A 38 9.38 -8.62 10.34
N TYR A 39 9.20 -8.96 11.61
CA TYR A 39 8.75 -10.28 12.05
C TYR A 39 8.00 -10.19 13.39
N PHE A 40 7.21 -11.22 13.70
CA PHE A 40 6.62 -11.39 15.02
C PHE A 40 7.54 -12.22 15.91
N ARG A 41 7.68 -11.84 17.18
CA ARG A 41 8.35 -12.65 18.20
C ARG A 41 7.48 -12.77 19.44
N ALA A 42 7.47 -13.95 20.06
CA ALA A 42 6.92 -14.10 21.40
C ALA A 42 7.75 -13.30 22.42
N LEU A 43 7.11 -12.79 23.48
CA LEU A 43 7.80 -12.04 24.53
C LEU A 43 8.76 -12.93 25.33
N ASN A 44 8.31 -14.14 25.71
CA ASN A 44 9.11 -15.12 26.42
C ASN A 44 9.64 -16.18 25.44
N SER A 45 8.75 -17.05 24.97
CA SER A 45 9.01 -18.06 23.95
C SER A 45 7.67 -18.57 23.42
N HIS A 46 7.66 -19.15 22.22
CA HIS A 46 6.53 -19.99 21.84
C HIS A 46 6.52 -21.28 22.68
N LYS A 47 5.35 -21.93 22.75
CA LYS A 47 5.24 -23.25 23.41
C LYS A 47 6.01 -24.31 22.62
N PRO A 48 6.56 -25.35 23.29
CA PRO A 48 7.23 -26.45 22.62
C PRO A 48 6.38 -27.04 21.49
N ARG A 49 7.02 -27.33 20.35
CA ARG A 49 6.39 -27.86 19.11
C ARG A 49 5.54 -26.84 18.33
N CYS A 50 5.56 -25.57 18.72
CA CYS A 50 5.00 -24.52 17.86
C CYS A 50 5.86 -24.36 16.60
N VAL A 51 5.24 -24.23 15.43
CA VAL A 51 5.96 -24.01 14.17
C VAL A 51 6.79 -22.72 14.15
N ASN A 52 6.41 -21.75 14.99
CA ASN A 52 7.11 -20.48 15.15
C ASN A 52 8.12 -20.50 16.31
N GLU A 53 8.29 -21.64 16.99
CA GLU A 53 9.31 -21.80 18.02
C GLU A 53 10.70 -21.56 17.43
N LYS A 54 11.47 -20.69 18.08
CA LYS A 54 12.81 -20.34 17.62
C LYS A 54 13.67 -21.61 17.64
N ALA A 55 14.13 -22.03 16.46
CA ALA A 55 15.06 -23.15 16.37
C ALA A 55 16.31 -22.89 17.24
N PRO A 56 16.82 -23.92 17.93
CA PRO A 56 18.05 -23.81 18.69
C PRO A 56 19.17 -23.29 17.78
N SER A 57 19.93 -22.30 18.24
CA SER A 57 21.13 -21.88 17.52
C SER A 57 22.15 -23.00 17.58
N HIS A 58 22.60 -23.50 16.42
CA HIS A 58 23.81 -24.32 16.38
C HIS A 58 24.97 -23.52 16.96
N ALA A 59 25.77 -24.17 17.81
CA ALA A 59 27.00 -23.60 18.32
C ALA A 59 27.92 -23.27 17.15
N SER A 60 28.51 -22.07 17.18
CA SER A 60 29.61 -21.74 16.29
C SER A 60 30.79 -22.69 16.57
N ALA A 61 31.57 -22.99 15.53
CA ALA A 61 32.84 -23.69 15.67
C ALA A 61 33.86 -22.91 16.53
N PHE A 62 33.63 -21.60 16.71
CA PHE A 62 34.49 -20.70 17.47
C PHE A 62 33.77 -20.17 18.72
N PRO A 63 34.34 -20.34 19.92
CA PRO A 63 33.82 -19.77 21.16
C PRO A 63 33.63 -18.25 21.04
N GLY A 64 32.47 -17.74 21.49
CA GLY A 64 32.14 -16.31 21.48
C GLY A 64 31.72 -15.74 20.12
N VAL A 65 31.79 -16.52 19.04
CA VAL A 65 31.32 -16.09 17.71
C VAL A 65 29.92 -16.64 17.46
N SER A 66 28.99 -15.82 16.99
CA SER A 66 27.69 -16.31 16.52
C SER A 66 27.86 -16.93 15.13
N ALA A 67 27.35 -18.14 14.91
CA ALA A 67 27.37 -18.76 13.59
C ALA A 67 26.68 -17.84 12.56
N PRO A 68 27.31 -17.54 11.41
CA PRO A 68 26.71 -16.70 10.39
C PRO A 68 25.43 -17.36 9.88
N ARG A 69 24.29 -16.67 10.05
CA ARG A 69 23.02 -17.09 9.48
C ARG A 69 22.90 -16.49 8.09
N PRO A 70 22.41 -17.23 7.08
CA PRO A 70 22.03 -16.65 5.81
C PRO A 70 21.10 -15.46 6.07
N ALA A 71 21.41 -14.31 5.47
CA ALA A 71 20.51 -13.17 5.50
C ALA A 71 19.25 -13.54 4.72
N TYR A 72 18.17 -13.86 5.43
CA TYR A 72 16.87 -14.02 4.80
C TYR A 72 16.33 -12.63 4.46
N ILE A 73 16.22 -12.31 3.18
CA ILE A 73 15.53 -11.12 2.70
C ILE A 73 14.07 -11.54 2.48
N ALA A 74 13.17 -10.99 3.28
CA ALA A 74 11.75 -11.28 3.10
C ALA A 74 11.29 -10.74 1.73
N PRO A 75 10.43 -11.48 1.00
CA PRO A 75 9.84 -10.94 -0.21
C PRO A 75 9.03 -9.67 0.11
N PRO A 76 9.00 -8.68 -0.80
CA PRO A 76 8.24 -7.46 -0.59
C PRO A 76 6.76 -7.79 -0.35
N LEU A 77 6.20 -7.19 0.70
CA LEU A 77 4.78 -7.36 1.01
C LEU A 77 3.96 -6.57 0.00
N ILE A 78 3.09 -7.27 -0.73
CA ILE A 78 2.14 -6.63 -1.62
C ILE A 78 1.02 -6.03 -0.76
N PRO A 79 0.72 -4.72 -0.87
CA PRO A 79 -0.41 -4.13 -0.14
C PRO A 79 -1.71 -4.81 -0.52
N SER A 80 -2.48 -5.24 0.46
CA SER A 80 -3.84 -5.75 0.25
C SER A 80 -4.91 -4.70 0.48
N HIS A 81 -4.55 -3.53 1.03
CA HIS A 81 -5.46 -2.41 1.26
C HIS A 81 -4.78 -1.10 0.89
N LEU A 82 -5.47 -0.21 0.20
CA LEU A 82 -5.08 1.19 0.05
C LEU A 82 -5.71 2.01 1.18
N GLY A 83 -4.88 2.59 2.03
CA GLY A 83 -5.34 3.40 3.15
C GLY A 83 -5.12 2.78 4.53
N LYS A 84 -5.46 3.56 5.56
CA LYS A 84 -5.37 3.11 6.95
C LYS A 84 -6.44 2.08 7.26
N LEU A 85 -6.07 1.07 8.05
CA LEU A 85 -7.02 0.12 8.59
C LEU A 85 -7.76 0.72 9.79
N SER A 86 -9.06 0.49 9.86
CA SER A 86 -9.84 0.84 11.04
C SER A 86 -9.48 -0.09 12.19
N THR A 87 -8.86 0.48 13.22
CA THR A 87 -8.57 -0.22 14.47
C THR A 87 -9.70 0.04 15.46
N ARG A 88 -10.18 -1.02 16.12
CA ARG A 88 -11.12 -0.88 17.25
C ARG A 88 -10.35 -1.18 18.52
N ARG A 89 -10.35 -0.23 19.44
CA ARG A 89 -9.78 -0.42 20.77
C ARG A 89 -10.66 -1.40 21.55
N LYS A 90 -10.08 -2.48 22.03
CA LYS A 90 -10.71 -3.39 22.99
C LYS A 90 -10.07 -3.12 24.36
N ASN A 91 -10.89 -2.86 25.37
CA ASN A 91 -10.39 -2.49 26.70
C ASN A 91 -9.83 -3.68 27.49
N ALA A 92 -10.14 -4.91 27.05
CA ALA A 92 -9.69 -6.14 27.68
C ALA A 92 -8.85 -6.97 26.70
N LYS A 93 -7.81 -7.64 27.24
CA LYS A 93 -7.06 -8.67 26.52
C LYS A 93 -8.02 -9.82 26.17
N PRO A 94 -7.97 -10.36 24.94
CA PRO A 94 -8.83 -11.47 24.56
C PRO A 94 -8.53 -12.70 25.42
N THR A 95 -9.59 -13.42 25.76
CA THR A 95 -9.54 -14.72 26.44
C THR A 95 -8.97 -15.79 25.50
N VAL A 96 -8.53 -16.92 26.08
CA VAL A 96 -8.03 -18.06 25.30
C VAL A 96 -9.07 -18.58 24.31
N THR A 97 -10.34 -18.65 24.73
CA THR A 97 -11.45 -19.10 23.88
C THR A 97 -11.68 -18.17 22.70
N GLU A 98 -11.62 -16.85 22.91
CA GLU A 98 -11.73 -15.86 21.83
C GLU A 98 -10.55 -15.95 20.85
N MET A 99 -9.33 -16.13 21.36
CA MET A 99 -8.14 -16.33 20.53
C MET A 99 -8.24 -17.61 19.69
N GLN A 100 -8.73 -18.70 20.28
CA GLN A 100 -8.97 -19.97 19.55
C GLN A 100 -10.04 -19.81 18.47
N ALA A 101 -11.16 -19.17 18.79
CA ALA A 101 -12.23 -18.93 17.83
C ALA A 101 -11.74 -18.10 16.64
N LEU A 102 -10.94 -17.06 16.90
CA LEU A 102 -10.34 -16.23 15.85
C LEU A 102 -9.28 -16.99 15.03
N ALA A 103 -8.40 -17.76 15.67
CA ALA A 103 -7.41 -18.56 14.95
C ALA A 103 -8.08 -19.58 14.02
N SER A 104 -9.10 -20.28 14.51
CA SER A 104 -9.88 -21.24 13.73
C SER A 104 -10.62 -20.58 12.57
N SER A 105 -11.23 -19.41 12.79
CA SER A 105 -11.94 -18.69 11.73
C SER A 105 -10.99 -18.20 10.62
N LEU A 106 -9.80 -17.72 10.98
CA LEU A 106 -8.78 -17.29 10.01
C LEU A 106 -8.19 -18.46 9.22
N GLN A 107 -8.01 -19.62 9.85
CA GLN A 107 -7.56 -20.84 9.18
C GLN A 107 -8.61 -21.37 8.20
N ALA A 108 -9.88 -21.42 8.61
CA ALA A 108 -10.98 -21.89 7.77
C ALA A 108 -11.26 -20.98 6.57
N SER A 109 -11.00 -19.67 6.70
CA SER A 109 -11.27 -18.69 5.65
C SER A 109 -10.10 -18.46 4.68
N THR A 110 -8.97 -19.16 4.84
CA THR A 110 -7.72 -18.87 4.09
C THR A 110 -7.38 -17.38 4.11
N SER A 111 -7.59 -16.73 5.26
CA SER A 111 -7.50 -15.27 5.35
C SER A 111 -6.07 -14.81 5.03
N ALA A 112 -5.93 -14.17 3.87
CA ALA A 112 -4.67 -13.60 3.43
C ALA A 112 -4.17 -12.55 4.43
N VAL A 113 -2.85 -12.46 4.55
CA VAL A 113 -2.21 -11.46 5.42
C VAL A 113 -2.63 -10.07 4.97
N ILE A 114 -3.21 -9.30 5.89
CA ILE A 114 -3.57 -7.91 5.66
C ILE A 114 -2.34 -7.02 5.80
N HIS A 115 -2.08 -6.22 4.76
CA HIS A 115 -1.02 -5.22 4.72
C HIS A 115 -1.57 -3.94 4.08
N PRO A 116 -1.80 -2.87 4.86
CA PRO A 116 -2.16 -1.58 4.31
C PRO A 116 -0.94 -0.94 3.65
N GLY A 117 -1.15 -0.31 2.50
CA GLY A 117 -0.13 0.44 1.78
C GLY A 117 -0.60 1.85 1.45
N THR A 118 0.39 2.68 1.14
CA THR A 118 0.25 4.00 0.53
C THR A 118 -0.15 3.89 -0.93
N LEU A 119 -0.59 5.01 -1.53
CA LEU A 119 -0.89 5.04 -2.97
C LEU A 119 0.36 4.72 -3.81
N ALA A 120 1.54 5.19 -3.37
CA ALA A 120 2.81 4.91 -4.03
C ALA A 120 3.12 3.40 -4.06
N GLU A 121 3.09 2.74 -2.90
CA GLU A 121 3.37 1.31 -2.78
C GLU A 121 2.39 0.46 -3.60
N VAL A 122 1.11 0.83 -3.63
CA VAL A 122 0.10 0.14 -4.45
C VAL A 122 0.38 0.32 -5.95
N VAL A 123 0.74 1.52 -6.40
CA VAL A 123 1.09 1.78 -7.81
C VAL A 123 2.39 1.07 -8.21
N GLU A 124 3.39 1.04 -7.34
CA GLU A 124 4.64 0.31 -7.54
C GLU A 124 4.39 -1.20 -7.65
N ALA A 125 3.61 -1.76 -6.72
CA ALA A 125 3.22 -3.16 -6.73
C ALA A 125 2.47 -3.52 -8.02
N TRP A 126 1.48 -2.70 -8.43
CA TRP A 126 0.78 -2.89 -9.70
C TRP A 126 1.75 -2.89 -10.88
N SER A 127 2.68 -1.93 -10.92
CA SER A 127 3.65 -1.78 -12.01
C SER A 127 4.60 -2.96 -12.12
N ALA A 128 4.99 -3.56 -11.00
CA ALA A 128 5.84 -4.75 -10.95
C ALA A 128 5.11 -6.06 -11.32
N MET A 129 3.78 -6.11 -11.15
CA MET A 129 2.99 -7.31 -11.45
C MET A 129 2.71 -7.49 -12.94
N THR A 130 2.71 -8.75 -13.39
CA THR A 130 2.13 -9.12 -14.68
C THR A 130 0.60 -9.08 -14.63
N VAL A 131 -0.06 -9.02 -15.79
CA VAL A 131 -1.53 -8.98 -15.88
C VAL A 131 -2.19 -10.17 -15.16
N ASN A 132 -1.67 -11.39 -15.34
CA ASN A 132 -2.21 -12.58 -14.68
C ASN A 132 -2.09 -12.50 -13.15
N VAL A 133 -0.98 -11.95 -12.63
CA VAL A 133 -0.82 -11.73 -11.18
C VAL A 133 -1.84 -10.70 -10.69
N ARG A 134 -2.05 -9.60 -11.42
CA ARG A 134 -3.02 -8.56 -11.05
C ARG A 134 -4.45 -9.09 -10.94
N GLN A 135 -4.84 -10.02 -11.81
CA GLN A 135 -6.17 -10.64 -11.81
C GLN A 135 -6.43 -11.55 -10.61
N ARG A 136 -5.38 -12.05 -9.95
CA ARG A 136 -5.50 -12.99 -8.81
C ARG A 136 -5.13 -12.36 -7.47
N THR A 137 -4.54 -11.17 -7.50
CA THR A 137 -4.06 -10.48 -6.30
C THR A 137 -5.11 -9.50 -5.82
N SER A 138 -5.60 -9.69 -4.60
CA SER A 138 -6.64 -8.88 -4.00
C SER A 138 -6.13 -7.52 -3.52
N LEU A 139 -6.93 -6.47 -3.70
CA LEU A 139 -6.72 -5.13 -3.17
C LEU A 139 -8.05 -4.53 -2.71
N SER A 140 -8.09 -3.99 -1.49
CA SER A 140 -9.24 -3.25 -0.98
C SER A 140 -9.03 -1.75 -1.13
N ILE A 141 -9.99 -1.03 -1.72
CA ILE A 141 -9.98 0.43 -1.86
C ILE A 141 -11.31 0.96 -1.32
N ALA A 142 -11.26 1.92 -0.39
CA ALA A 142 -12.46 2.51 0.23
C ALA A 142 -13.45 1.47 0.79
N GLY A 143 -12.94 0.33 1.30
CA GLY A 143 -13.75 -0.77 1.83
C GLY A 143 -14.32 -1.73 0.78
N GLN A 144 -14.14 -1.46 -0.51
CA GLN A 144 -14.51 -2.35 -1.60
C GLN A 144 -13.37 -3.32 -1.92
N GLN A 145 -13.67 -4.62 -1.90
CA GLN A 145 -12.71 -5.65 -2.29
C GLN A 145 -12.67 -5.77 -3.83
N LEU A 146 -11.47 -5.60 -4.39
CA LEU A 146 -11.17 -5.69 -5.81
C LEU A 146 -9.96 -6.62 -6.04
N THR A 147 -9.62 -6.84 -7.31
CA THR A 147 -8.30 -7.31 -7.71
C THR A 147 -7.42 -6.11 -8.08
N TYR A 148 -6.09 -6.28 -8.10
CA TYR A 148 -5.18 -5.27 -8.64
C TYR A 148 -5.48 -4.94 -10.11
N PHE A 149 -6.11 -5.85 -10.85
CA PHE A 149 -6.54 -5.59 -12.23
C PHE A 149 -7.74 -4.64 -12.24
N ASP A 150 -8.80 -4.95 -11.49
CA ASP A 150 -10.05 -4.18 -11.50
C ASP A 150 -9.95 -2.86 -10.73
N ALA A 151 -9.00 -2.75 -9.80
CA ALA A 151 -8.74 -1.55 -9.03
C ALA A 151 -8.16 -0.39 -9.87
N PHE A 152 -7.64 -0.68 -11.06
CA PHE A 152 -6.99 0.31 -11.92
C PHE A 152 -7.80 0.55 -13.18
N ALA A 153 -8.22 1.80 -13.38
CA ALA A 153 -9.00 2.21 -14.54
C ALA A 153 -8.15 3.07 -15.48
N GLN A 154 -7.95 2.61 -16.71
CA GLN A 154 -7.32 3.43 -17.73
C GLN A 154 -8.27 4.50 -18.24
N LEU A 155 -7.78 5.74 -18.33
CA LEU A 155 -8.49 6.82 -18.99
C LEU A 155 -8.56 6.63 -20.49
N THR A 156 -9.79 6.69 -21.02
CA THR A 156 -10.08 6.51 -22.44
C THR A 156 -10.65 7.78 -23.06
N ALA A 157 -10.56 7.91 -24.39
CA ALA A 157 -11.05 9.08 -25.11
C ALA A 157 -12.58 9.30 -24.98
N ALA A 158 -13.34 8.25 -24.63
CA ALA A 158 -14.78 8.30 -24.41
C ALA A 158 -15.15 8.98 -23.08
N GLN A 159 -14.26 8.99 -22.09
CA GLN A 159 -14.50 9.62 -20.79
C GLN A 159 -14.25 11.12 -20.88
N LYS A 160 -15.31 11.87 -21.21
CA LYS A 160 -15.25 13.35 -21.30
C LYS A 160 -15.69 14.07 -20.04
N ASN A 161 -16.48 13.44 -19.18
CA ASN A 161 -16.94 14.03 -17.93
C ASN A 161 -15.94 13.75 -16.80
N ILE A 162 -15.40 14.80 -16.17
CA ILE A 162 -14.46 14.67 -15.04
C ILE A 162 -15.10 13.99 -13.82
N ALA A 163 -16.42 14.15 -13.63
CA ALA A 163 -17.12 13.57 -12.48
C ALA A 163 -17.28 12.04 -12.59
N SER A 164 -17.17 11.48 -13.81
CA SER A 164 -17.31 10.04 -14.04
C SER A 164 -16.00 9.26 -13.91
N LEU A 165 -14.91 9.88 -13.41
CA LEU A 165 -13.63 9.21 -13.29
C LEU A 165 -13.60 8.10 -12.22
N GLY A 166 -14.42 8.24 -11.17
CA GLY A 166 -14.48 7.27 -10.07
C GLY A 166 -13.17 7.16 -9.27
N CYS A 167 -12.35 8.22 -9.25
CA CYS A 167 -11.06 8.24 -8.56
C CYS A 167 -11.20 8.00 -7.05
N ASP A 168 -12.38 8.16 -6.46
CA ASP A 168 -12.66 7.91 -5.04
C ASP A 168 -12.73 6.41 -4.71
N ARG A 169 -12.98 5.55 -5.71
CA ARG A 169 -13.15 4.10 -5.55
C ARG A 169 -12.09 3.28 -6.27
N LEU A 170 -11.50 3.83 -7.32
CA LEU A 170 -10.49 3.21 -8.16
C LEU A 170 -9.25 4.09 -8.25
N ILE A 171 -8.15 3.51 -8.74
CA ILE A 171 -6.96 4.26 -9.15
C ILE A 171 -7.07 4.49 -10.65
N THR A 172 -7.36 5.72 -11.04
CA THR A 172 -7.46 6.10 -12.45
C THR A 172 -6.08 6.42 -13.00
N HIS A 173 -5.72 5.92 -14.18
CA HIS A 173 -4.43 6.24 -14.80
C HIS A 173 -4.53 6.77 -16.23
N ALA A 174 -3.68 7.73 -16.58
CA ALA A 174 -3.62 8.38 -17.89
C ALA A 174 -2.20 8.55 -18.39
N GLN A 175 -2.07 8.67 -19.71
CA GLN A 175 -0.86 9.17 -20.36
C GLN A 175 -0.78 10.68 -20.23
N ALA A 176 0.41 11.17 -19.92
CA ALA A 176 0.68 12.58 -19.69
C ALA A 176 2.07 12.99 -20.18
N THR A 177 2.29 14.29 -20.32
CA THR A 177 3.58 14.88 -20.68
C THR A 177 4.08 15.80 -19.59
N VAL A 178 5.38 15.74 -19.34
CA VAL A 178 6.08 16.60 -18.39
C VAL A 178 6.41 17.96 -19.01
N SER A 179 6.10 19.04 -18.28
CA SER A 179 6.57 20.40 -18.55
C SER A 179 7.36 20.91 -17.35
N LEU A 180 8.57 21.41 -17.60
CA LEU A 180 9.43 21.96 -16.56
C LEU A 180 9.29 23.48 -16.51
N LEU A 181 9.09 24.01 -15.30
CA LEU A 181 9.21 25.42 -14.96
C LEU A 181 10.29 25.57 -13.88
N ASP A 182 10.73 26.81 -13.61
CA ASP A 182 11.90 27.09 -12.76
C ASP A 182 11.87 26.35 -11.41
N ASN A 183 10.73 26.40 -10.71
CA ASN A 183 10.60 25.81 -9.37
C ASN A 183 9.65 24.61 -9.29
N VAL A 184 8.99 24.25 -10.40
CA VAL A 184 7.90 23.28 -10.39
C VAL A 184 7.90 22.42 -11.65
N VAL A 185 7.46 21.19 -11.49
CA VAL A 185 7.20 20.26 -12.58
C VAL A 185 5.70 20.14 -12.76
N LEU A 186 5.23 20.30 -13.99
CA LEU A 186 3.83 20.11 -14.35
C LEU A 186 3.69 18.82 -15.15
N VAL A 187 2.71 18.00 -14.80
CA VAL A 187 2.35 16.80 -15.57
C VAL A 187 0.94 16.99 -16.10
N VAL A 188 0.80 16.98 -17.41
CA VAL A 188 -0.44 17.33 -18.12
C VAL A 188 -0.94 16.14 -18.90
N THR A 189 -2.19 15.70 -18.67
CA THR A 189 -2.78 14.58 -19.40
C THR A 189 -2.99 14.92 -20.87
N TRP A 190 -2.86 13.92 -21.74
CA TRP A 190 -3.15 14.08 -23.17
C TRP A 190 -4.65 14.21 -23.42
N LEU A 191 -5.45 13.46 -22.66
CA LEU A 191 -6.89 13.54 -22.70
C LEU A 191 -7.40 14.82 -22.02
N LYS A 192 -8.49 15.33 -22.56
CA LYS A 192 -9.19 16.54 -22.12
C LYS A 192 -10.62 16.20 -21.78
N PHE A 193 -11.15 16.93 -20.80
CA PHE A 193 -12.47 16.77 -20.22
C PHE A 193 -13.30 18.01 -20.50
N ASP A 194 -14.59 17.78 -20.74
CA ASP A 194 -15.52 18.83 -21.12
C ASP A 194 -15.74 19.82 -19.97
N THR A 195 -15.87 21.09 -20.34
CA THR A 195 -16.29 22.18 -19.47
C THR A 195 -17.32 23.01 -20.21
N GLN A 196 -17.91 24.01 -19.55
CA GLN A 196 -18.82 24.95 -20.21
C GLN A 196 -18.16 25.73 -21.36
N ASN A 197 -16.84 25.90 -21.33
CA ASN A 197 -16.11 26.72 -22.30
C ASN A 197 -15.40 25.87 -23.36
N LYS A 198 -14.45 25.04 -22.93
CA LYS A 198 -13.67 24.19 -23.83
C LYS A 198 -13.14 22.96 -23.12
N PRO A 199 -12.83 21.87 -23.84
CA PRO A 199 -12.18 20.72 -23.24
C PRO A 199 -10.80 21.11 -22.68
N VAL A 200 -10.53 20.75 -21.42
CA VAL A 200 -9.27 21.04 -20.73
C VAL A 200 -8.67 19.78 -20.09
N PRO A 201 -7.34 19.68 -19.99
CA PRO A 201 -6.69 18.49 -19.43
C PRO A 201 -6.72 18.50 -17.90
N ILE A 202 -6.34 17.36 -17.31
CA ILE A 202 -5.89 17.31 -15.92
C ILE A 202 -4.43 17.75 -15.90
N ARG A 203 -4.08 18.58 -14.91
CA ARG A 203 -2.73 19.05 -14.64
C ARG A 203 -2.42 18.89 -13.17
N VAL A 204 -1.38 18.14 -12.86
CA VAL A 204 -0.83 18.06 -11.50
C VAL A 204 0.48 18.83 -11.43
N LYS A 205 0.81 19.28 -10.21
CA LYS A 205 1.97 20.12 -9.93
C LYS A 205 2.82 19.47 -8.85
N MET A 206 4.11 19.31 -9.14
CA MET A 206 5.11 18.79 -8.21
C MET A 206 6.14 19.89 -7.92
N LYS A 207 6.59 19.97 -6.67
CA LYS A 207 7.73 20.81 -6.31
C LYS A 207 9.00 20.17 -6.87
N ARG A 208 9.95 20.97 -7.33
CA ARG A 208 11.22 20.43 -7.82
C ARG A 208 12.06 19.75 -6.73
N SER A 209 11.80 20.04 -5.47
CA SER A 209 12.41 19.33 -4.33
C SER A 209 11.92 17.88 -4.18
N ASP A 210 10.85 17.49 -4.87
CA ASP A 210 10.33 16.12 -4.83
C ASP A 210 11.30 15.16 -5.55
N PRO A 211 11.70 14.02 -4.93
CA PRO A 211 12.62 13.07 -5.53
C PRO A 211 12.19 12.56 -6.90
N VAL A 212 10.89 12.34 -7.12
CA VAL A 212 10.36 11.89 -8.42
C VAL A 212 10.47 13.03 -9.42
N ALA A 213 10.11 14.26 -9.03
CA ALA A 213 10.20 15.42 -9.92
C ALA A 213 11.62 15.69 -10.44
N ASN A 214 12.64 15.39 -9.62
CA ASN A 214 14.05 15.54 -10.00
C ASN A 214 14.51 14.59 -11.12
N GLN A 215 13.81 13.47 -11.32
CA GLN A 215 14.13 12.48 -12.34
C GLN A 215 13.42 12.74 -13.67
N LEU A 216 12.52 13.73 -13.71
CA LEU A 216 11.69 14.01 -14.88
C LEU A 216 12.33 15.01 -15.85
N ALA A 217 12.28 14.69 -17.14
CA ALA A 217 12.76 15.54 -18.22
C ALA A 217 11.61 16.30 -18.94
N LYS A 218 11.91 17.47 -19.50
CA LYS A 218 10.94 18.24 -20.30
C LYS A 218 10.50 17.41 -21.52
N GLY A 219 9.19 17.32 -21.74
CA GLY A 219 8.60 16.56 -22.84
C GLY A 219 8.53 15.06 -22.59
N GLN A 220 9.02 14.57 -21.46
CA GLN A 220 8.96 13.14 -21.12
C GLN A 220 7.50 12.66 -21.06
N HIS A 221 7.27 11.49 -21.66
CA HIS A 221 6.00 10.78 -21.55
C HIS A 221 5.98 9.98 -20.25
N VAL A 222 4.92 10.16 -19.47
CA VAL A 222 4.77 9.55 -18.15
C VAL A 222 3.36 9.03 -17.98
N ARG A 223 3.19 8.10 -17.04
CA ARG A 223 1.88 7.67 -16.58
C ARG A 223 1.53 8.39 -15.28
N LEU A 224 0.39 9.06 -15.29
CA LEU A 224 -0.19 9.72 -14.13
C LEU A 224 -1.29 8.83 -13.54
N PHE A 225 -1.18 8.52 -12.25
CA PHE A 225 -2.18 7.79 -11.47
C PHE A 225 -2.87 8.74 -10.50
N LEU A 226 -4.18 8.60 -10.32
CA LEU A 226 -5.05 9.49 -9.56
C LEU A 226 -5.94 8.66 -8.63
N HIS A 227 -6.01 9.03 -7.36
CA HIS A 227 -6.93 8.44 -6.39
C HIS A 227 -7.37 9.46 -5.33
N GLY A 228 -8.66 9.44 -4.98
CA GLY A 228 -9.30 10.38 -4.07
C GLY A 228 -10.36 11.25 -4.75
N PRO A 229 -10.67 12.44 -4.21
CA PRO A 229 -11.68 13.34 -4.75
C PRO A 229 -11.42 13.68 -6.23
N ALA A 230 -12.47 13.83 -7.02
CA ALA A 230 -12.33 14.16 -8.44
C ALA A 230 -11.50 15.47 -8.63
N PRO A 231 -10.64 15.53 -9.67
CA PRO A 231 -9.91 16.75 -10.01
C PRO A 231 -10.85 17.96 -10.17
N VAL A 232 -10.46 19.10 -9.62
CA VAL A 232 -11.29 20.31 -9.56
C VAL A 232 -10.85 21.30 -10.63
N LEU A 233 -11.81 21.92 -11.33
CA LEU A 233 -11.51 22.93 -12.33
C LEU A 233 -10.85 24.15 -11.66
N ASN A 234 -9.69 24.56 -12.17
CA ASN A 234 -9.00 25.72 -11.60
C ASN A 234 -9.80 27.02 -11.81
N ALA A 235 -9.49 28.05 -11.02
CA ALA A 235 -10.20 29.33 -11.06
C ALA A 235 -10.21 30.00 -12.46
N GLN A 236 -9.15 29.78 -13.26
CA GLN A 236 -9.06 30.33 -14.62
C GLN A 236 -9.72 29.44 -15.70
N GLN A 237 -10.34 28.32 -15.33
CA GLN A 237 -10.99 27.36 -16.23
C GLN A 237 -10.10 26.87 -17.39
N LYS A 238 -8.82 26.64 -17.11
CA LYS A 238 -7.81 26.20 -18.09
C LYS A 238 -7.40 24.73 -17.92
N TYR A 239 -7.63 24.13 -16.76
CA TYR A 239 -7.27 22.74 -16.46
C TYR A 239 -7.97 22.26 -15.18
N PHE A 240 -8.13 20.96 -15.04
CA PHE A 240 -8.49 20.32 -13.78
C PHE A 240 -7.23 20.06 -12.96
N GLU A 241 -7.27 20.32 -11.65
CA GLU A 241 -6.16 20.14 -10.74
C GLU A 241 -6.48 19.07 -9.68
N MET A 242 -5.49 18.25 -9.36
CA MET A 242 -5.50 17.37 -8.21
C MET A 242 -4.23 17.62 -7.41
N GLN A 243 -4.37 17.68 -6.09
CA GLN A 243 -3.27 17.86 -5.16
C GLN A 243 -3.09 16.61 -4.31
N ASN A 244 -1.87 16.40 -3.81
CA ASN A 244 -1.61 15.37 -2.80
C ASN A 244 -2.19 15.82 -1.46
N ILE A 245 -3.16 15.07 -0.97
CA ILE A 245 -3.85 15.32 0.30
C ILE A 245 -3.19 14.51 1.42
N SER A 246 -2.78 13.28 1.13
CA SER A 246 -2.07 12.39 2.05
C SER A 246 -1.27 11.36 1.26
N GLU A 247 -0.49 10.52 1.96
CA GLU A 247 0.18 9.36 1.35
C GLU A 247 -0.77 8.34 0.69
N TYR A 248 -2.08 8.44 0.98
CA TYR A 248 -3.11 7.56 0.41
C TYR A 248 -3.93 8.24 -0.69
N LEU A 249 -3.96 9.58 -0.76
CA LEU A 249 -4.90 10.34 -1.61
C LEU A 249 -4.17 11.45 -2.37
N GLY A 250 -4.36 11.48 -3.68
CA GLY A 250 -3.73 12.43 -4.59
C GLY A 250 -3.31 11.74 -5.88
N PHE A 251 -2.06 11.94 -6.27
CA PHE A 251 -1.52 11.44 -7.52
C PHE A 251 -0.12 10.84 -7.38
N ILE A 252 0.20 9.90 -8.27
CA ILE A 252 1.53 9.31 -8.46
C ILE A 252 1.93 9.47 -9.92
N VAL A 253 3.21 9.79 -10.15
CA VAL A 253 3.79 9.88 -11.50
C VAL A 253 4.82 8.78 -11.65
N MET A 254 4.65 7.95 -12.68
CA MET A 254 5.60 6.90 -13.06
C MET A 254 6.16 7.18 -14.45
N THR A 255 7.46 6.94 -14.61
CA THR A 255 8.18 7.03 -15.89
C THR A 255 8.11 5.74 -16.68
#